data_AF-A0A259SK95-F1
#
_entry.id   AF-A0A259SK95-F1
#
_cell.length_a   1.000
_cell.length_b   1.000
_cell.length_c   1.000
_cell.angle_alpha   90.00
_cell.angle_beta   90.00
_cell.angle_gamma   90.00
#
_symmetry.space_group_name_H-M   'P 1'
#
loop_
_entity.id
_entity.type
_entity.pdbx_description
1 polymer ?
#
loop_
_entity_poly.entity_id
_entity_poly.type
_entity_poly.pdbx_seq_one_letter_code
_entity_poly.pdbx_strand_id
1 'polypeptide(L)'
;MGTAPFAFLLPAAAETSTLILVGVLVVSGVAKLRTPDDAAGWEAMGVPAALRRGWLIRLHPIGELALAAALLLLGGPLGIAAAV
;
A
#
# COMPACT_ATOMS: atom_id res chain seq x y z
N MET A 1 32.99 -7.36 16.92
CA MET A 1 31.78 -8.16 17.21
C MET A 1 30.65 -7.19 17.53
N GLY A 2 29.67 -7.01 16.64
CA GLY A 2 28.59 -6.03 16.87
C GLY A 2 27.54 -5.89 15.75
N THR A 3 27.67 -6.62 14.64
CA THR A 3 26.78 -6.50 13.47
C THR A 3 25.65 -7.53 13.43
N ALA A 4 25.72 -8.58 14.26
CA ALA A 4 24.76 -9.69 14.26
C ALA A 4 23.28 -9.29 14.48
N PRO A 5 22.92 -8.38 15.41
CA PRO A 5 21.51 -8.04 15.59
C PRO A 5 20.95 -7.24 14.41
N PHE A 6 21.74 -6.34 13.81
CA PHE A 6 21.29 -5.56 12.65
C PHE A 6 21.08 -6.42 11.41
N ALA A 7 21.92 -7.43 11.17
CA ALA A 7 21.80 -8.33 10.03
C ALA A 7 20.48 -9.14 10.04
N PHE A 8 19.90 -9.40 11.22
CA PHE A 8 18.64 -10.13 11.35
C PHE A 8 17.42 -9.20 11.52
N LEU A 9 17.56 -8.10 12.28
CA LEU A 9 16.43 -7.22 12.58
C LEU A 9 16.01 -6.35 11.39
N LEU A 10 16.94 -5.92 10.55
CA LEU A 10 16.62 -5.09 9.37
C LEU A 10 15.70 -5.80 8.37
N PRO A 11 15.99 -7.04 7.92
CA PRO A 11 15.12 -7.76 6.99
C PRO A 11 13.77 -8.10 7.64
N ALA A 12 13.76 -8.56 8.89
CA ALA A 12 12.52 -8.88 9.60
C ALA A 12 11.61 -7.65 9.79
N ALA A 13 12.19 -6.47 10.08
CA ALA A 13 11.44 -5.22 10.19
C ALA A 13 10.90 -4.76 8.83
N ALA A 14 11.68 -4.91 7.75
CA ALA A 14 11.24 -4.58 6.39
C ALA A 14 10.08 -5.48 5.93
N GLU A 15 10.14 -6.77 6.20
CA GLU A 15 9.06 -7.73 5.90
C GLU A 15 7.80 -7.41 6.72
N THR A 16 7.95 -7.18 8.02
CA THR A 16 6.84 -6.83 8.91
C THR A 16 6.15 -5.53 8.46
N SER A 17 6.93 -4.51 8.12
CA SER A 17 6.41 -3.23 7.62
C SER A 17 5.66 -3.41 6.29
N THR A 18 6.18 -4.26 5.41
CA THR A 18 5.54 -4.58 4.13
C THR A 18 4.20 -5.27 4.32
N LEU A 19 4.13 -6.28 5.21
CA LEU A 19 2.89 -6.98 5.51
C LEU A 19 1.84 -6.07 6.17
N ILE A 20 2.27 -5.19 7.08
CA ILE A 20 1.39 -4.17 7.67
C ILE A 20 0.84 -3.25 6.57
N LEU A 21 1.70 -2.75 5.70
CA LEU A 21 1.29 -1.85 4.62
C LEU A 21 0.31 -2.53 3.65
N VAL A 22 0.60 -3.77 3.26
CA VAL A 22 -0.31 -4.61 2.45
C VAL A 22 -1.66 -4.77 3.14
N GLY A 23 -1.67 -5.13 4.43
CA GLY A 23 -2.91 -5.31 5.19
C GLY A 23 -3.74 -4.03 5.24
N VAL A 24 -3.09 -2.89 5.51
CA VAL A 24 -3.75 -1.57 5.52
C VAL A 24 -4.33 -1.23 4.15
N LEU A 25 -3.56 -1.41 3.06
CA LEU A 25 -4.02 -1.12 1.70
C LEU A 25 -5.21 -2.01 1.29
N VAL A 26 -5.19 -3.29 1.64
CA VAL A 26 -6.29 -4.22 1.34
C VAL A 26 -7.55 -3.82 2.10
N VAL A 27 -7.45 -3.60 3.42
CA VAL A 27 -8.59 -3.21 4.24
C VAL A 27 -9.15 -1.86 3.77
N SER A 28 -8.28 -0.90 3.48
CA SER A 28 -8.69 0.42 3.00
C SER A 28 -9.36 0.35 1.63
N GLY A 29 -8.76 -0.34 0.67
CA GLY A 29 -9.30 -0.48 -0.69
C GLY A 29 -10.65 -1.19 -0.68
N VAL A 30 -10.79 -2.28 0.07
CA VAL A 30 -12.07 -2.99 0.21
C VAL A 30 -13.13 -2.12 0.90
N ALA A 31 -12.77 -1.37 1.95
CA ALA A 31 -13.69 -0.46 2.60
C ALA A 31 -14.20 0.62 1.64
N LYS A 32 -13.31 1.21 0.83
CA LYS A 32 -13.64 2.21 -0.18
C LYS A 32 -14.46 1.66 -1.35
N LEU A 33 -14.34 0.37 -1.69
CA LEU A 33 -15.23 -0.26 -2.67
C LEU A 33 -16.65 -0.45 -2.12
N ARG A 34 -16.80 -0.67 -0.81
CA ARG A 34 -18.11 -0.80 -0.14
C ARG A 34 -18.77 0.54 0.12
N THR A 35 -17.97 1.53 0.51
CA THR A 35 -18.40 2.90 0.79
C THR A 35 -17.53 3.85 -0.03
N PRO A 36 -17.94 4.17 -1.28
CA PRO A 36 -17.15 5.01 -2.16
C PRO A 36 -16.90 6.41 -1.60
N ASP A 37 -15.66 6.88 -1.76
CA ASP A 37 -15.29 8.27 -1.47
C ASP A 37 -15.99 9.24 -2.44
N ASP A 38 -16.07 10.51 -2.04
CA ASP A 38 -16.57 11.60 -2.86
C ASP A 38 -15.62 12.80 -2.88
N ALA A 39 -15.94 13.77 -3.75
CA ALA A 39 -15.12 14.96 -3.91
C ALA A 39 -15.10 15.84 -2.65
N ALA A 40 -16.17 15.83 -1.85
CA ALA A 40 -16.26 16.59 -0.61
C ALA A 40 -15.35 16.02 0.48
N GLY A 41 -15.30 14.69 0.62
CA GLY A 41 -14.35 14.01 1.51
C GLY A 41 -12.90 14.28 1.11
N TRP A 42 -12.61 14.28 -0.18
CA TRP A 42 -11.27 14.62 -0.68
C TRP A 42 -10.91 16.09 -0.46
N GLU A 43 -11.87 17.00 -0.57
CA GLU A 43 -11.70 18.40 -0.21
C GLU A 43 -11.40 18.59 1.28
N ALA A 44 -12.12 17.89 2.16
CA ALA A 44 -11.87 17.92 3.60
C ALA A 44 -10.47 17.39 3.96
N MET A 45 -9.91 16.47 3.18
CA MET A 45 -8.53 15.98 3.30
C MET A 45 -7.48 16.93 2.71
N GLY A 46 -7.88 18.07 2.14
CA GLY A 46 -6.97 19.03 1.52
C GLY A 46 -6.46 18.63 0.14
N VAL A 47 -7.10 17.67 -0.54
CA VAL A 47 -6.70 17.26 -1.88
C VAL A 47 -6.98 18.40 -2.88
N PRO A 48 -6.00 18.83 -3.69
CA PRO A 48 -6.18 19.91 -4.67
C PRO A 48 -7.28 19.62 -5.68
N ALA A 49 -8.03 20.64 -6.10
CA ALA A 49 -9.15 20.50 -7.04
C ALA A 49 -8.79 19.79 -8.35
N ALA A 50 -7.55 19.93 -8.84
CA ALA A 50 -7.06 19.25 -10.04
C ALA A 50 -7.06 17.71 -9.91
N LEU A 51 -6.95 17.18 -8.69
CA LEU A 51 -6.92 15.75 -8.36
C LEU A 51 -8.26 15.20 -7.89
N ARG A 52 -9.26 16.05 -7.59
CA ARG A 52 -10.61 15.62 -7.14
C ARG A 52 -11.53 15.20 -8.29
N ARG A 53 -10.98 14.62 -9.36
CA ARG A 53 -11.76 14.18 -10.52
C ARG A 53 -12.49 12.88 -10.18
N GLY A 54 -13.76 12.77 -10.56
CA GLY A 54 -14.58 11.59 -10.23
C GLY A 54 -13.98 10.25 -10.71
N TRP A 55 -13.27 10.22 -11.84
CA TRP A 55 -12.57 9.02 -12.30
C TRP A 55 -11.37 8.66 -11.40
N LEU A 56 -10.65 9.65 -10.87
CA LEU A 56 -9.52 9.46 -9.95
C LEU A 56 -10.00 8.89 -8.62
N ILE A 57 -11.09 9.44 -8.11
CA ILE A 57 -11.76 8.98 -6.87
C ILE A 57 -12.21 7.52 -7.02
N ARG A 58 -12.77 7.14 -8.19
CA ARG A 58 -13.18 5.75 -8.47
C ARG A 58 -12.00 4.80 -8.65
N LEU A 59 -10.88 5.27 -9.19
CA LEU A 59 -9.67 4.46 -9.40
C LEU A 59 -8.83 4.30 -8.14
N HIS A 60 -8.94 5.21 -7.18
CA HIS A 60 -8.20 5.18 -5.92
C HIS A 60 -8.24 3.81 -5.19
N PRO A 61 -9.41 3.22 -4.89
CA PRO A 61 -9.45 1.91 -4.24
C PRO A 61 -8.83 0.78 -5.06
N ILE A 62 -8.97 0.85 -6.40
CA ILE A 62 -8.34 -0.13 -7.30
C ILE A 62 -6.81 0.01 -7.24
N GLY A 63 -6.31 1.25 -7.19
CA GLY A 63 -4.89 1.54 -7.02
C GLY A 63 -4.31 0.99 -5.72
N GLU A 64 -5.04 1.08 -4.61
CA GLU A 64 -4.62 0.52 -3.33
C GLU A 64 -4.49 -1.02 -3.39
N LEU A 65 -5.47 -1.70 -3.99
CA LEU A 65 -5.45 -3.16 -4.14
C LEU A 65 -4.36 -3.62 -5.12
N ALA A 66 -4.17 -2.91 -6.22
CA ALA A 66 -3.11 -3.18 -7.18
C ALA A 66 -1.73 -2.99 -6.54
N LEU A 67 -1.54 -1.94 -5.75
CA LEU A 67 -0.29 -1.70 -5.01
C LEU A 67 -0.06 -2.79 -3.95
N ALA A 68 -1.08 -3.18 -3.21
CA ALA A 68 -0.98 -4.28 -2.24
C ALA A 68 -0.55 -5.59 -2.92
N ALA A 69 -1.14 -5.92 -4.08
CA ALA A 69 -0.76 -7.09 -4.86
C ALA A 69 0.69 -6.98 -5.35
N ALA A 70 1.10 -5.82 -5.87
CA ALA A 70 2.48 -5.58 -6.29
C ALA A 70 3.47 -5.76 -5.14
N LEU A 71 3.17 -5.21 -3.95
CA LEU A 71 4.01 -5.36 -2.76
C LEU A 71 4.11 -6.82 -2.28
N LEU A 72 3.02 -7.59 -2.36
CA LEU A 72 3.03 -9.03 -2.04
C LEU A 72 3.90 -9.84 -3.03
N LEU A 73 3.82 -9.49 -4.32
CA LEU A 73 4.57 -10.19 -5.36
C LEU A 73 6.06 -9.81 -5.30
N LEU A 74 6.36 -8.52 -5.36
CA LEU A 74 7.73 -7.98 -5.41
C LEU A 74 8.42 -7.95 -4.04
N GLY A 75 7.68 -7.90 -2.94
CA GLY A 75 8.22 -8.01 -1.58
C GLY A 75 8.22 -9.45 -1.04
N GLY A 76 7.66 -10.39 -1.81
CA GLY A 76 7.55 -11.81 -1.45
C GLY A 76 8.42 -12.72 -2.34
N PRO A 77 7.98 -13.96 -2.62
CA PRO A 77 8.79 -14.97 -3.32
C PRO A 77 9.30 -14.55 -4.70
N LEU A 78 8.57 -13.70 -5.44
CA LEU A 78 9.02 -13.24 -6.77
C LEU A 78 10.09 -12.15 -6.65
N GLY A 79 10.02 -11.30 -5.62
CA GLY A 79 11.11 -10.39 -5.27
C GLY A 79 12.38 -11.14 -4.92
N ILE A 80 12.25 -12.20 -4.13
CA ILE A 80 13.37 -13.10 -3.82
C ILE A 80 13.90 -13.74 -5.10
N ALA A 81 13.04 -14.34 -5.93
CA ALA A 81 13.45 -15.00 -7.16
C ALA A 81 14.08 -14.06 -8.21
N ALA A 82 13.70 -12.78 -8.24
CA ALA A 82 14.30 -11.78 -9.13
C ALA A 82 15.65 -11.24 -8.61
N ALA A 83 15.96 -11.43 -7.32
CA ALA A 83 17.17 -10.93 -6.67
C ALA A 83 18.33 -11.95 -6.63
N VAL A 84 18.08 -13.20 -7.02
CA VAL A 84 19.07 -14.29 -7.17
C VAL A 84 19.30 -14.65 -8.63
#